data_AF-A0A9D5IEE7-F1
#
_entry.id   AF-A0A9D5IEE7-F1
#
_cell.length_a   1.000
_cell.length_b   1.000
_cell.length_c   1.000
_cell.angle_alpha   90.00
_cell.angle_beta   90.00
_cell.angle_gamma   90.00
#
_symmetry.space_group_name_H-M   'P 1'
#
loop_
_entity.id
_entity.type
_entity.pdbx_description
1 polymer ?
#
loop_
_entity_poly.entity_id
_entity_poly.type
_entity_poly.pdbx_seq_one_letter_code
_entity_poly.pdbx_strand_id
1 'polypeptide(L)'
;MATKLTSLEICAGAGGQALGLEQAGFEHVALVEIDSHACATLRLNRPSWNVLHQDVRDFHASGFQGVDLLAGGVPCPPFSKAGHQRVPNPAAIQTSSRSSSTGLGRSLSLPSTHGAKESQRHLIAVLWVLQPSARQ
;
A
#
# COMPACT_ATOMS: atom_id res chain seq x y z
N MET A 1 -9.55 -34.30 14.95
CA MET A 1 -8.61 -33.32 14.37
C MET A 1 -9.18 -31.95 14.64
N ALA A 2 -8.39 -31.00 15.16
CA ALA A 2 -8.83 -29.61 15.23
C ALA A 2 -8.97 -29.08 13.80
N THR A 3 -10.11 -28.46 13.48
CA THR A 3 -10.31 -27.77 12.21
C THR A 3 -9.39 -26.56 12.16
N LYS A 4 -8.66 -26.36 11.05
CA LYS A 4 -7.88 -25.12 10.86
C LYS A 4 -8.85 -23.94 10.80
N LEU A 5 -8.47 -22.84 11.42
CA LEU A 5 -9.20 -21.59 11.29
C LEU A 5 -8.99 -21.03 9.88
N THR A 6 -10.00 -20.36 9.36
CA THR A 6 -10.02 -19.83 8.00
C THR A 6 -9.99 -18.31 8.01
N SER A 7 -9.38 -17.71 6.99
CA SER A 7 -9.31 -16.26 6.84
C SER A 7 -9.57 -15.79 5.42
N LEU A 8 -10.32 -14.70 5.31
CA LEU A 8 -10.54 -13.94 4.09
C LEU A 8 -9.81 -12.61 4.25
N GLU A 9 -8.91 -12.27 3.34
CA GLU A 9 -8.11 -11.05 3.41
C GLU A 9 -8.49 -10.08 2.29
N ILE A 10 -8.76 -8.82 2.62
CA ILE A 10 -8.98 -7.73 1.66
C ILE A 10 -7.80 -6.74 1.69
N CYS A 11 -7.45 -6.17 0.54
CA CYS A 11 -6.26 -5.33 0.42
C CYS A 11 -5.00 -6.07 0.92
N ALA A 12 -4.78 -7.28 0.41
CA ALA A 12 -3.74 -8.18 0.90
C ALA A 12 -2.30 -7.68 0.65
N GLY A 13 -2.13 -6.74 -0.28
CA GLY A 13 -0.82 -6.27 -0.73
C GLY A 13 0.08 -7.42 -1.14
N ALA A 14 1.38 -7.32 -0.84
CA ALA A 14 2.35 -8.37 -1.16
C ALA A 14 2.27 -9.61 -0.22
N GLY A 15 1.31 -9.67 0.71
CA GLY A 15 1.06 -10.85 1.55
C GLY A 15 1.79 -10.88 2.90
N GLY A 16 2.23 -9.75 3.43
CA GLY A 16 2.88 -9.71 4.75
C GLY A 16 1.95 -10.15 5.89
N GLN A 17 0.69 -9.70 5.88
CA GLN A 17 -0.33 -10.11 6.85
C GLN A 17 -0.75 -11.56 6.63
N ALA A 18 -1.07 -11.93 5.39
CA ALA A 18 -1.38 -13.31 5.01
C ALA A 18 -0.30 -14.30 5.50
N LEU A 19 0.97 -14.00 5.25
CA LEU A 19 2.08 -14.85 5.68
C LEU A 19 2.12 -15.03 7.21
N GLY A 20 1.80 -13.98 7.97
CA GLY A 20 1.70 -14.06 9.44
C GLY A 20 0.52 -14.90 9.91
N LEU A 21 -0.64 -14.79 9.24
CA LEU A 21 -1.83 -15.59 9.52
C LEU A 21 -1.62 -17.08 9.19
N GLU A 22 -0.99 -17.39 8.06
CA GLU A 22 -0.57 -18.76 7.71
C GLU A 22 0.31 -19.36 8.83
N GLN A 23 1.30 -18.61 9.32
CA GLN A 23 2.16 -19.04 10.43
C GLN A 23 1.42 -19.19 11.76
N ALA A 24 0.36 -18.41 11.98
CA ALA A 24 -0.53 -18.53 13.13
C ALA A 24 -1.50 -19.73 13.01
N GLY A 25 -1.45 -20.48 11.90
CA GLY A 25 -2.27 -21.67 11.68
C GLY A 25 -3.58 -21.43 10.92
N PHE A 26 -3.77 -20.24 10.37
CA PHE A 26 -4.92 -19.95 9.51
C PHE A 26 -4.71 -20.49 8.10
N GLU A 27 -5.82 -20.85 7.45
CA GLU A 27 -5.89 -21.14 6.02
C GLU A 27 -6.60 -19.99 5.30
N HIS A 28 -6.06 -19.54 4.17
CA HIS A 28 -6.65 -18.44 3.41
C HIS A 28 -7.68 -18.95 2.41
N VAL A 29 -8.95 -18.59 2.63
CA VAL A 29 -10.03 -18.93 1.68
C VAL A 29 -10.01 -18.03 0.44
N ALA A 30 -9.60 -16.77 0.61
CA ALA A 30 -9.25 -15.86 -0.48
C ALA A 30 -8.41 -14.67 0.01
N LEU A 31 -7.60 -14.14 -0.91
CA LEU A 31 -6.91 -12.86 -0.76
C LEU A 31 -7.35 -11.94 -1.91
N VAL A 32 -7.96 -10.82 -1.57
CA VAL A 32 -8.46 -9.82 -2.51
C VAL A 32 -7.47 -8.68 -2.61
N GLU A 33 -6.97 -8.41 -3.80
CA GLU A 33 -5.99 -7.36 -4.06
C GLU A 33 -6.24 -6.72 -5.43
N ILE A 34 -6.07 -5.39 -5.52
CA ILE A 34 -6.32 -4.60 -6.73
C ILE A 34 -5.04 -4.39 -7.56
N ASP A 35 -3.87 -4.36 -6.91
CA ASP A 35 -2.59 -4.17 -7.55
C ASP A 35 -2.07 -5.47 -8.21
N SER A 36 -1.82 -5.41 -9.52
CA SER A 36 -1.39 -6.58 -10.29
C SER A 36 -0.01 -7.12 -9.87
N HIS A 37 0.90 -6.25 -9.41
CA HIS A 37 2.25 -6.67 -9.01
C HIS A 37 2.22 -7.40 -7.66
N ALA A 38 1.40 -6.92 -6.73
CA ALA A 38 1.10 -7.58 -5.47
C ALA A 38 0.45 -8.95 -5.71
N CYS A 39 -0.56 -9.04 -6.58
CA CYS A 39 -1.16 -10.33 -6.96
C CYS A 39 -0.14 -11.31 -7.55
N ALA A 40 0.74 -10.84 -8.44
CA ALA A 40 1.82 -11.67 -9.00
C ALA A 40 2.78 -12.17 -7.91
N THR A 41 3.11 -11.31 -6.94
CA THR A 41 3.96 -11.66 -5.80
C THR A 41 3.33 -12.73 -4.93
N LEU A 42 2.03 -12.60 -4.60
CA LEU A 42 1.29 -13.61 -3.84
C LEU A 42 1.30 -14.96 -4.54
N ARG A 43 0.92 -15.00 -5.83
CA ARG A 43 0.86 -16.23 -6.63
C ARG A 43 2.22 -16.89 -6.81
N LEU A 44 3.29 -16.10 -6.95
CA LEU A 44 4.66 -16.62 -7.07
C LEU A 44 5.12 -17.29 -5.77
N ASN A 45 4.89 -16.64 -4.62
CA ASN A 45 5.39 -17.12 -3.33
C ASN A 45 4.48 -18.21 -2.71
N ARG A 46 3.20 -18.25 -3.08
CA ARG A 46 2.20 -19.21 -2.62
C ARG A 46 1.24 -19.58 -3.75
N PRO A 47 1.63 -20.50 -4.64
CA PRO A 47 0.81 -20.89 -5.78
C PRO A 47 -0.54 -21.52 -5.41
N SER A 48 -0.66 -22.07 -4.20
CA SER A 48 -1.90 -22.66 -3.68
C SER A 48 -2.89 -21.64 -3.12
N TRP A 49 -2.48 -20.40 -2.89
CA TRP A 49 -3.37 -19.38 -2.35
C TRP A 49 -4.36 -18.89 -3.41
N ASN A 50 -5.62 -18.74 -2.98
CA ASN A 50 -6.67 -18.19 -3.83
C ASN A 50 -6.57 -16.65 -3.90
N VAL A 51 -5.81 -16.15 -4.87
CA VAL A 51 -5.60 -14.71 -5.09
C VAL A 51 -6.62 -14.18 -6.10
N LEU A 52 -7.52 -13.31 -5.63
CA LEU A 52 -8.53 -12.64 -6.42
C LEU A 52 -8.05 -11.23 -6.77
N HIS A 53 -7.70 -11.04 -8.05
CA HIS A 53 -7.28 -9.73 -8.57
C HIS A 53 -8.52 -8.90 -8.91
N GLN A 54 -8.98 -8.10 -7.97
CA GLN A 54 -10.23 -7.33 -8.07
C GLN A 54 -10.23 -6.15 -7.11
N ASP A 55 -11.07 -5.15 -7.40
CA ASP A 55 -11.37 -4.08 -6.47
C ASP A 55 -12.26 -4.58 -5.33
N VAL A 56 -11.90 -4.26 -4.08
CA VAL A 56 -12.70 -4.64 -2.91
C VAL A 56 -14.11 -4.01 -2.92
N ARG A 57 -14.30 -2.89 -3.63
CA ARG A 57 -15.61 -2.23 -3.79
C ARG A 57 -16.57 -3.05 -4.63
N ASP A 58 -16.05 -3.87 -5.53
CA ASP A 58 -16.83 -4.74 -6.42
C ASP A 58 -16.86 -6.19 -5.91
N PHE A 59 -16.08 -6.49 -4.86
CA PHE A 59 -15.99 -7.82 -4.28
C PHE A 59 -17.23 -8.16 -3.44
N HIS A 60 -17.82 -9.34 -3.69
CA HIS A 60 -18.96 -9.85 -2.97
C HIS A 60 -18.58 -11.06 -2.11
N ALA A 61 -18.69 -10.92 -0.78
CA ALA A 61 -18.31 -11.96 0.17
C ALA A 61 -19.38 -13.07 0.36
N SER A 62 -20.42 -13.11 -0.46
CA SER A 62 -21.54 -14.05 -0.32
C SER A 62 -21.11 -15.52 -0.40
N GLY A 63 -20.05 -15.83 -1.15
CA GLY A 63 -19.47 -17.18 -1.25
C GLY A 63 -18.58 -17.60 -0.07
N PHE A 64 -18.31 -16.72 0.89
CA PHE A 64 -17.35 -16.94 1.99
C PHE A 64 -18.03 -17.00 3.37
N GLN A 65 -19.28 -17.47 3.42
CA GLN A 65 -20.00 -17.65 4.69
C GLN A 65 -19.28 -18.65 5.59
N GLY A 66 -19.18 -18.34 6.88
CA GLY A 66 -18.54 -19.22 7.87
C GLY A 66 -17.02 -19.07 7.98
N VAL A 67 -16.41 -18.05 7.35
CA VAL A 67 -15.00 -17.72 7.59
C VAL A 67 -14.77 -17.28 9.03
N ASP A 68 -13.69 -17.75 9.65
CA ASP A 68 -13.39 -17.46 11.06
C ASP A 68 -12.82 -16.05 11.27
N LEU A 69 -12.14 -15.50 10.25
CA LEU A 69 -11.51 -14.19 10.29
C LEU A 69 -11.66 -13.43 8.98
N LEU A 70 -12.12 -12.18 9.05
CA LEU A 70 -11.95 -11.19 7.99
C LEU A 70 -10.78 -10.27 8.36
N ALA A 71 -9.75 -10.25 7.52
CA ALA A 71 -8.53 -9.45 7.70
C ALA A 71 -8.37 -8.44 6.56
N GLY A 72 -7.57 -7.39 6.77
CA GLY A 72 -7.20 -6.50 5.68
C GLY A 72 -6.45 -5.24 6.08
N GLY A 73 -5.45 -4.88 5.28
CA GLY A 73 -4.63 -3.66 5.42
C GLY A 73 -5.23 -2.46 4.68
N VAL A 74 -6.47 -2.10 4.99
CA VAL A 74 -7.17 -1.03 4.26
C VAL A 74 -6.46 0.33 4.39
N PRO A 75 -6.41 1.14 3.33
CA PRO A 75 -5.74 2.44 3.39
C PRO A 75 -6.42 3.34 4.42
N CYS A 76 -5.63 3.92 5.33
CA CYS A 76 -6.12 4.83 6.34
C CYS A 76 -6.70 6.10 5.67
N PRO A 77 -7.93 6.55 6.02
CA PRO A 77 -8.43 7.86 5.58
C PRO A 77 -7.48 8.98 6.03
N PRO A 78 -7.45 10.13 5.34
CA PRO A 78 -6.50 11.21 5.62
C PRO A 78 -6.89 12.00 6.88
N PHE A 79 -6.80 11.35 8.05
CA PHE A 79 -6.74 12.00 9.37
C PHE A 79 -5.50 11.59 10.16
N SER A 80 -4.61 10.81 9.53
CA SER A 80 -3.27 10.55 10.07
C SER A 80 -2.36 11.75 9.77
N LYS A 81 -1.79 12.33 10.84
CA LYS A 81 -0.88 13.50 10.86
C LYS A 81 0.44 13.33 10.06
N ALA A 82 0.56 12.30 9.22
CA ALA A 82 1.73 12.03 8.40
C ALA A 82 1.65 12.64 6.98
N GLY A 83 0.51 13.24 6.61
CA GLY A 83 0.41 14.08 5.42
C GLY A 83 0.73 15.53 5.79
N HIS A 84 1.75 16.13 5.16
CA HIS A 84 1.89 17.57 5.18
C HIS A 84 0.59 18.20 4.66
N GLN A 85 -0.12 18.88 5.56
CA GLN A 85 -1.24 19.75 5.26
C GLN A 85 -0.77 20.77 4.21
N ARG A 86 -1.08 20.54 2.92
CA ARG A 86 -1.11 21.66 1.97
C ARG A 86 -2.35 22.46 2.32
N VAL A 87 -2.18 23.38 3.27
CA VAL A 87 -3.09 24.51 3.40
C VAL A 87 -3.13 25.20 2.03
N PRO A 88 -4.30 25.43 1.42
CA PRO A 88 -4.40 26.35 0.30
C PRO A 88 -3.93 27.73 0.80
N ASN A 89 -2.92 28.29 0.15
CA ASN A 89 -2.38 29.61 0.49
C ASN A 89 -3.47 30.69 0.28
N PRO A 90 -3.83 31.50 1.28
CA PRO A 90 -4.81 32.58 1.11
C PRO A 90 -4.26 33.82 0.38
N ALA A 91 -3.02 33.81 -0.13
CA ALA A 91 -2.39 34.98 -0.75
C ALA A 91 -2.85 35.32 -2.19
N ALA A 92 -4.01 34.85 -2.64
CA ALA A 92 -4.63 35.30 -3.90
C ALA A 92 -5.67 36.43 -3.69
N ILE A 93 -5.61 37.13 -2.56
CA ILE A 93 -6.31 38.41 -2.39
C ILE A 93 -5.43 39.50 -3.01
N GLN A 94 -5.83 39.94 -4.20
CA GLN A 94 -5.28 41.12 -4.85
C GLN A 94 -5.50 42.36 -3.96
N THR A 95 -4.41 42.97 -3.50
CA THR A 95 -4.40 44.39 -3.17
C THR A 95 -3.29 45.05 -3.96
N SER A 96 -3.67 45.77 -5.00
CA SER A 96 -2.81 46.63 -5.78
C SER A 96 -2.19 47.73 -4.89
N SER A 97 -0.90 47.65 -4.62
CA SER A 97 -0.11 48.83 -4.25
C SER A 97 1.22 48.81 -5.03
N ARG A 98 1.38 49.85 -5.85
CA ARG A 98 2.62 50.18 -6.57
C ARG A 98 3.76 50.43 -5.58
N SER A 99 4.94 49.90 -5.87
CA SER A 99 6.18 50.69 -5.91
C SER A 99 7.32 49.92 -6.58
N SER A 100 7.79 50.54 -7.66
CA SER A 100 9.04 50.41 -8.40
C SER A 100 10.32 50.03 -7.62
N SER A 101 11.12 49.11 -8.16
CA SER A 101 12.54 49.36 -8.51
C SER A 101 13.18 48.16 -9.23
N THR A 102 13.65 48.43 -10.46
CA THR A 102 14.84 47.90 -11.17
C THR A 102 15.65 46.73 -10.59
N GLY A 103 15.93 45.73 -11.45
CA GLY A 103 17.05 44.78 -11.29
C GLY A 103 17.04 43.64 -12.31
N LEU A 104 17.88 43.73 -13.34
CA LEU A 104 18.15 42.67 -14.32
C LEU A 104 18.76 41.42 -13.67
N GLY A 105 18.37 40.24 -14.13
CA GLY A 105 19.08 38.98 -13.87
C GLY A 105 18.43 37.78 -14.57
N ARG A 106 18.95 37.41 -15.75
CA ARG A 106 18.59 36.16 -16.47
C ARG A 106 19.16 34.96 -15.71
N SER A 107 18.37 33.91 -15.49
CA SER A 107 18.85 32.53 -15.54
C SER A 107 17.67 31.56 -15.64
N LEU A 108 17.51 30.94 -16.81
CA LEU A 108 16.72 29.74 -17.01
C LEU A 108 17.39 28.58 -16.26
N SER A 109 16.69 27.96 -15.33
CA SER A 109 17.01 26.60 -14.88
C SER A 109 15.72 25.82 -14.66
N LEU A 110 15.67 24.65 -15.29
CA LEU A 110 14.58 23.69 -15.32
C LEU A 110 14.29 23.13 -13.92
N PRO A 111 13.04 22.74 -13.59
CA PRO A 111 12.79 21.99 -12.37
C PRO A 111 13.38 20.57 -12.49
N SER A 112 14.45 20.32 -11.74
CA SER A 112 14.95 18.98 -11.49
C SER A 112 13.99 18.26 -10.54
N THR A 113 13.31 17.26 -11.08
CA THR A 113 12.50 16.27 -10.36
C THR A 113 13.43 15.37 -9.55
N HIS A 114 13.45 15.44 -8.21
CA HIS A 114 14.01 14.37 -7.36
C HIS A 114 13.21 14.24 -6.06
N GLY A 115 11.98 13.75 -6.18
CA GLY A 115 11.21 13.18 -5.08
C GLY A 115 11.42 11.67 -5.02
N ALA A 116 12.58 11.23 -4.55
CA ALA A 116 12.90 9.81 -4.37
C ALA A 116 13.31 9.54 -2.92
N LYS A 117 12.34 9.51 -2.00
CA LYS A 117 12.55 9.04 -0.61
C LYS A 117 11.43 8.14 -0.05
N GLU A 118 10.55 7.61 -0.90
CA GLU A 118 9.52 6.63 -0.48
C GLU A 118 9.89 5.17 -0.86
N SER A 119 10.88 4.94 -1.75
CA SER A 119 11.25 3.58 -2.19
C SER A 119 11.99 2.76 -1.12
N GLN A 120 12.53 3.41 -0.09
CA GLN A 120 13.31 2.75 0.97
C GLN A 120 12.42 1.94 1.94
N ARG A 121 11.11 2.22 2.02
CA ARG A 121 10.18 1.47 2.89
C ARG A 121 9.75 0.14 2.27
N HIS A 122 9.65 0.09 0.94
CA HIS A 122 9.33 -1.13 0.19
C HIS A 122 10.52 -2.11 0.16
N LEU A 123 11.75 -1.60 0.22
CA LEU A 123 12.98 -2.42 0.30
C LEU A 123 13.06 -3.28 1.58
N ILE A 124 12.52 -2.80 2.72
CA ILE A 124 12.51 -3.57 3.97
C ILE A 124 11.58 -4.79 3.88
N ALA A 125 10.43 -4.68 3.20
CA ALA A 125 9.50 -5.79 3.03
C ALA A 125 10.04 -6.85 2.04
N VAL A 126 10.72 -6.43 0.97
CA VAL A 126 11.32 -7.36 0.00
C VAL A 126 12.51 -8.11 0.61
N LEU A 127 13.29 -7.48 1.49
CA LEU A 127 14.46 -8.11 2.12
C LEU A 127 14.07 -9.26 3.08
N TRP A 128 12.89 -9.21 3.70
CA TRP A 128 12.40 -10.28 4.58
C TRP A 128 11.96 -11.53 3.80
N VAL A 129 11.45 -11.37 2.57
CA VAL A 129 11.00 -12.49 1.72
C VAL A 129 12.18 -13.26 1.09
N LEU A 130 13.39 -12.69 1.05
CA LEU A 130 14.57 -13.27 0.38
C LEU A 130 15.58 -14.00 1.29
N GLN A 131 15.27 -14.27 2.56
CA GLN A 131 16.17 -15.04 3.43
C GLN A 131 15.49 -16.27 4.04
N PRO A 132 15.43 -17.40 3.30
CA PRO A 132 15.45 -18.70 3.94
C PRO A 132 16.49 -19.62 3.27
N SER A 133 17.79 -19.33 3.43
CA SER A 133 18.87 -20.34 3.37
C SER A 133 20.24 -19.69 3.63
N ALA A 134 20.50 -19.36 4.90
CA ALA A 134 21.86 -19.14 5.37
C ALA A 134 22.00 -19.71 6.79
N ARG A 135 21.93 -21.03 6.89
CA ARG A 135 22.58 -21.79 7.97
C ARG A 135 23.24 -23.02 7.34
N GLN A 136 24.57 -22.99 7.37
CA GLN A 136 25.40 -24.17 7.52
C GLN A 136 25.06 -24.86 8.85
#